data_AF-A0A1F5EB56-F1
#
_entry.id   AF-A0A1F5EB56-F1
#
_cell.length_a   1.000
_cell.length_b   1.000
_cell.length_c   1.000
_cell.angle_alpha   90.00
_cell.angle_beta   90.00
_cell.angle_gamma   90.00
#
_symmetry.space_group_name_H-M   'P 1'
#
loop_
_entity.id
_entity.type
_entity.pdbx_description
1 polymer ?
#
loop_
_entity_poly.entity_id
_entity_poly.type
_entity_poly.pdbx_seq_one_letter_code
_entity_poly.pdbx_strand_id
1 'polypeptide(L)' 'MFWHRNQDKSFYGVSIGMILVGTIIFVFGALGWWVNLNADDVVIAFPSFKVIGGLIIMALGYIQLELGLLRLHK' A
#
# COMPACT_ATOMS: atom_id res chain seq x y z
N MET A 1 -10.97 -30.84 1.99
CA MET A 1 -10.28 -30.01 3.00
C MET A 1 -8.95 -29.39 2.53
N PHE A 2 -8.37 -29.80 1.38
CA PHE A 2 -7.10 -29.25 0.88
C PHE A 2 -7.20 -27.86 0.23
N TRP A 3 -8.39 -27.46 -0.22
CA TRP A 3 -8.59 -26.20 -0.97
C TRP A 3 -8.61 -24.93 -0.09
N HIS A 4 -9.06 -25.00 1.16
CA HIS A 4 -9.06 -23.82 2.04
C HIS A 4 -7.65 -23.39 2.46
N ARG A 5 -6.76 -24.37 2.71
CA ARG A 5 -5.40 -24.11 3.19
C ARG A 5 -4.53 -23.30 2.21
N ASN A 6 -4.82 -23.38 0.90
CA ASN A 6 -4.13 -22.59 -0.12
C ASN A 6 -4.75 -21.20 -0.32
N GLN A 7 -6.06 -21.05 -0.08
CA GLN A 7 -6.72 -19.75 -0.16
C GLN A 7 -6.22 -18.79 0.93
N ASP A 8 -5.98 -19.29 2.14
CA ASP A 8 -5.48 -18.46 3.25
C ASP A 8 -4.04 -17.96 3.03
N LYS A 9 -3.17 -18.81 2.47
CA LYS A 9 -1.79 -18.42 2.10
C LYS A 9 -1.77 -17.40 0.96
N SER A 10 -2.66 -17.55 -0.01
CA SER A 10 -2.82 -16.59 -1.12
C SER A 10 -3.29 -15.23 -0.60
N PHE A 11 -4.23 -15.22 0.36
CA PHE A 11 -4.77 -13.98 0.93
C PHE A 11 -3.68 -13.16 1.63
N TYR A 12 -2.88 -13.80 2.49
CA TYR A 12 -1.77 -13.15 3.19
C TYR A 12 -0.73 -12.59 2.21
N GLY A 13 -0.40 -13.34 1.16
CA GLY A 13 0.53 -12.90 0.11
C GLY A 13 0.04 -11.68 -0.65
N VAL A 14 -1.26 -11.63 -1.00
CA VAL A 14 -1.88 -10.47 -1.68
C VAL A 14 -1.87 -9.23 -0.78
N SER A 15 -2.18 -9.38 0.51
CA SER A 15 -2.17 -8.27 1.47
C SER A 15 -0.78 -7.64 1.60
N ILE A 16 0.27 -8.47 1.76
CA ILE A 16 1.66 -7.98 1.78
C ILE A 16 2.03 -7.34 0.45
N GLY A 17 1.65 -7.93 -0.68
CA GLY A 17 1.88 -7.37 -2.01
C GLY A 17 1.27 -5.96 -2.16
N MET A 18 0.05 -5.76 -1.68
CA MET A 18 -0.59 -4.43 -1.68
C MET A 18 0.16 -3.44 -0.80
N ILE A 19 0.60 -3.84 0.40
CA ILE A 19 1.38 -2.96 1.29
C ILE A 19 2.70 -2.54 0.63
N LEU A 20 3.39 -3.47 -0.04
CA LEU A 20 4.64 -3.17 -0.75
C LEU A 20 4.40 -2.20 -1.92
N VAL A 21 3.35 -2.43 -2.72
CA VAL A 21 2.98 -1.53 -3.83
C VAL A 21 2.64 -0.13 -3.30
N GLY A 22 1.84 -0.05 -2.24
CA GLY A 22 1.49 1.22 -1.61
C GLY A 22 2.71 1.97 -1.06
N THR A 23 3.66 1.23 -0.47
CA THR A 23 4.93 1.79 0.04
C THR A 23 5.77 2.38 -1.09
N ILE A 24 5.90 1.67 -2.22
CA ILE A 24 6.64 2.16 -3.38
C ILE A 24 6.00 3.47 -3.90
N ILE A 25 4.68 3.49 -4.08
CA ILE A 25 3.95 4.68 -4.56
C ILE A 25 4.13 5.86 -3.59
N PHE A 26 4.05 5.61 -2.29
CA PHE A 26 4.27 6.61 -1.25
C PHE A 26 5.68 7.19 -1.31
N VAL A 27 6.71 6.35 -1.38
CA VAL A 27 8.12 6.79 -1.45
C VAL A 27 8.35 7.61 -2.71
N PHE A 28 7.86 7.16 -3.87
CA PHE A 28 7.96 7.95 -5.11
C PHE A 28 7.22 9.29 -5.02
N GLY A 29 6.04 9.32 -4.41
CA GLY A 29 5.29 10.55 -4.17
C GLY A 29 6.05 11.52 -3.26
N ALA A 30 6.60 11.01 -2.16
CA ALA A 30 7.35 11.80 -1.18
C ALA A 30 8.66 12.35 -1.77
N LEU A 31 9.40 11.55 -2.54
CA LEU A 31 10.59 12.00 -3.26
C LEU A 31 10.25 13.05 -4.31
N GLY A 32 9.17 12.84 -5.09
CA GLY A 32 8.70 13.83 -6.06
C GLY A 32 8.26 15.14 -5.41
N TRP A 33 7.74 15.08 -4.18
CA TRP A 33 7.38 16.26 -3.40
C TRP A 33 8.65 16.98 -2.91
N TRP A 34 9.61 16.23 -2.37
CA TRP A 34 10.89 16.78 -1.94
C TRP A 34 11.62 17.50 -3.08
N VAL A 35 11.69 16.90 -4.26
CA VAL A 35 12.32 17.51 -5.44
C VAL A 35 11.57 18.77 -5.87
N ASN A 36 10.23 18.75 -5.89
CA ASN A 36 9.42 19.94 -6.24
C ASN A 36 9.64 21.11 -5.28
N LEU A 37 9.84 20.85 -3.98
CA LEU A 37 10.09 21.92 -3.00
C LEU A 37 11.43 22.63 -3.22
N ASN A 38 12.36 22.02 -3.95
CA ASN A 38 13.67 22.57 -4.28
C ASN A 38 13.73 23.11 -5.72
N ALA A 39 12.63 23.08 -6.48
CA ALA A 39 12.55 23.58 -7.84
C ALA A 39 11.96 25.01 -7.86
N ASP A 40 12.40 25.84 -8.80
CA ASP A 40 11.92 27.22 -8.96
C ASP A 40 10.43 27.30 -9.35
N ASP A 41 9.91 26.26 -10.02
CA ASP A 41 8.50 26.09 -10.38
C ASP A 41 7.85 24.95 -9.59
N VAL A 42 7.23 25.27 -8.44
CA VAL A 42 6.66 24.26 -7.54
C VAL A 42 5.28 23.80 -8.02
N VAL A 43 5.16 22.55 -8.48
CA VAL A 43 3.86 21.91 -8.77
C VAL A 43 3.48 20.92 -7.66
N ILE A 44 2.72 21.38 -6.66
CA ILE A 44 2.42 20.64 -5.42
C ILE A 44 1.33 19.56 -5.59
N ALA A 45 0.43 19.73 -6.57
CA ALA A 45 -0.72 18.84 -6.71
C ALA A 45 -0.31 17.40 -7.07
N PHE A 46 0.62 17.22 -8.00
CA PHE A 46 0.94 15.88 -8.52
C PHE A 46 1.66 14.97 -7.49
N PRO A 47 2.63 15.47 -6.70
CA PRO A 47 3.26 14.67 -5.65
C PRO A 47 2.32 14.31 -4.50
N SER A 48 1.45 15.24 -4.08
CA SER A 48 0.52 15.02 -2.96
C SER A 48 -0.52 13.94 -3.25
N PHE A 49 -1.06 13.88 -4.47
CA PHE A 49 -1.97 12.79 -4.89
C PHE A 49 -1.30 11.41 -4.80
N LYS A 50 -0.02 11.30 -5.17
CA LYS A 50 0.73 10.04 -5.09
C LYS A 50 0.96 9.61 -3.65
N VAL A 51 1.29 10.55 -2.76
CA VAL A 51 1.45 10.28 -1.33
C VAL A 51 0.14 9.77 -0.72
N ILE A 52 -0.98 10.45 -0.97
CA ILE A 52 -2.30 10.04 -0.48
C ILE A 52 -2.71 8.68 -1.06
N GLY A 53 -2.52 8.48 -2.37
CA GLY A 53 -2.82 7.20 -3.02
C GLY A 53 -2.01 6.03 -2.44
N GLY A 54 -0.71 6.25 -2.18
CA GLY A 54 0.14 5.25 -1.52
C GLY A 54 -0.35 4.90 -0.12
N LEU A 55 -0.73 5.90 0.69
CA LEU A 55 -1.30 5.69 2.02
C LEU A 55 -2.59 4.87 1.99
N ILE A 56 -3.50 5.16 1.05
CA ILE A 56 -4.75 4.42 0.91
C ILE A 56 -4.48 2.95 0.57
N ILE A 57 -3.58 2.68 -0.37
CA ILE A 57 -3.25 1.30 -0.78
C ILE A 57 -2.62 0.53 0.39
N MET A 58 -1.72 1.17 1.16
CA MET A 58 -1.15 0.56 2.36
C MET A 58 -2.22 0.26 3.41
N ALA A 59 -3.13 1.19 3.68
CA ALA A 59 -4.21 1.00 4.63
C ALA A 59 -5.14 -0.15 4.23
N LEU A 60 -5.50 -0.25 2.95
CA LEU A 60 -6.31 -1.36 2.43
C LEU A 60 -5.58 -2.70 2.52
N GLY A 61 -4.29 -2.74 2.22
CA GLY A 61 -3.46 -3.94 2.38
C GLY A 61 -3.38 -4.39 3.84
N TYR A 62 -3.22 -3.44 4.77
CA TYR A 62 -3.22 -3.71 6.21
C TYR A 62 -4.56 -4.26 6.70
N ILE A 63 -5.69 -3.64 6.29
CA ILE A 63 -7.03 -4.12 6.64
C ILE A 63 -7.25 -5.55 6.11
N GLN A 64 -6.84 -5.84 4.86
CA GLN A 64 -6.92 -7.20 4.34
C GLN A 64 -6.06 -8.18 5.16
N LEU A 65 -4.86 -7.77 5.56
CA LEU A 65 -3.96 -8.60 6.37
C LEU A 65 -4.62 -8.96 7.71
N GLU A 66 -5.16 -7.97 8.42
CA GLU A 66 -5.84 -8.19 9.70
C GLU A 66 -7.09 -9.07 9.55
N LEU A 67 -7.92 -8.83 8.53
CA LEU A 67 -9.09 -9.67 8.26
C LEU A 67 -8.70 -11.12 7.94
N GLY A 68 -7.58 -11.32 7.24
CA GLY A 68 -7.01 -12.65 6.97
C GLY A 68 -6.55 -13.34 8.25
N LEU A 69 -5.86 -12.62 9.14
CA LEU A 69 -5.40 -13.14 10.44
C LEU A 69 -6.56 -13.50 11.37
N LEU A 70 -7.60 -12.65 11.43
CA LEU A 70 -8.81 -12.92 12.20
C LEU A 70 -9.58 -14.14 11.71
N ARG A 71 -9.57 -14.43 10.40
CA ARG A 71 -10.16 -15.64 9.83
C ARG A 71 -9.42 -16.92 10.21
N LEU A 72 -8.09 -16.85 10.33
CA LEU A 72 -7.25 -17.98 10.73
C LEU A 72 -7.36 -18.34 12.22
N HIS A 73 -7.84 -17.42 13.06
CA HIS A 73 -7.99 -17.59 14.51
C HIS A 73 -9.38 -18.07 14.96
N LYS A 74 -10.32 -18.30 14.03
CA LYS A 74 -11.62 -18.94 14.30
C LYS A 74 -11.59 -20.43 13.99
#